data_AF-A0A3D1U2X6-F1
#
_entry.id   AF-A0A3D1U2X6-F1
#
_cell.length_a   1.000
_cell.length_b   1.000
_cell.length_c   1.000
_cell.angle_alpha   90.00
_cell.angle_beta   90.00
_cell.angle_gamma   90.00
#
_symmetry.space_group_name_H-M   'P 1'
#
loop_
_entity.id
_entity.type
_entity.pdbx_description
1 polymer ?
#
loop_
_entity_poly.entity_id
_entity_poly.type
_entity_poly.pdbx_seq_one_letter_code
_entity_poly.pdbx_strand_id
1 'polypeptide(L)' 'MAEMTQVEGKSVVIDRSAEDVWSFMIDIANMPKWEDSHAEWKQTSAGPIDRGTTFQSSVRFLGL' A
#
# COMPACT_ATOMS: atom_id res chain seq x y z
N MET A 1 20.85 18.91 5.26
CA MET A 1 19.95 18.34 4.23
C MET A 1 19.81 16.88 4.58
N ALA A 2 18.59 16.34 4.72
CA ALA A 2 18.43 14.91 5.01
C ALA A 2 18.87 14.12 3.78
N GLU A 3 19.78 13.16 3.99
CA GLU A 3 20.17 12.22 2.95
C GLU A 3 19.01 11.24 2.74
N MET A 4 18.46 11.18 1.52
CA MET A 4 17.43 10.21 1.18
C MET A 4 18.11 8.91 0.74
N THR A 5 17.92 7.86 1.51
CA THR A 5 18.32 6.51 1.13
C THR A 5 17.29 5.92 0.19
N GLN A 6 17.69 5.58 -1.03
CA GLN A 6 16.89 4.76 -1.92
C GLN A 6 17.01 3.29 -1.50
N VAL A 7 15.88 2.66 -1.20
CA VAL A 7 15.81 1.22 -0.92
C VAL A 7 15.05 0.57 -2.06
N GLU A 8 15.67 -0.37 -2.76
CA GLU A 8 14.96 -1.24 -3.69
C GLU A 8 14.23 -2.33 -2.89
N GLY A 9 12.91 -2.39 -3.07
CA GLY A 9 12.07 -3.40 -2.43
C GLY A 9 12.30 -4.81 -3.00
N LYS A 10 11.77 -5.82 -2.31
CA LYS A 10 11.72 -7.19 -2.84
C LYS A 10 10.60 -7.30 -3.88
N SER A 11 10.87 -7.99 -4.99
CA SER A 11 9.88 -8.29 -6.02
C SER A 11 9.49 -9.77 -6.01
N VAL A 12 8.28 -10.06 -6.49
CA VAL A 12 7.75 -11.42 -6.65
C VAL A 12 6.99 -11.51 -7.98
N VAL A 13 7.05 -12.68 -8.62
CA VAL A 13 6.27 -12.96 -9.83
C VAL A 13 4.90 -13.52 -9.42
N ILE A 14 3.82 -12.90 -9.92
CA ILE A 14 2.45 -13.34 -9.69
C ILE A 14 1.87 -13.78 -11.04
N ASP A 15 1.49 -15.05 -11.15
CA ASP A 15 0.92 -15.65 -12.36
C ASP A 15 -0.58 -15.32 -12.49
N ARG A 16 -0.89 -14.03 -12.63
CA ARG A 16 -2.23 -13.45 -12.80
C ARG A 16 -2.17 -12.23 -13.73
N SER A 17 -3.32 -11.82 -14.25
CA SER A 17 -3.36 -10.60 -15.08
C SER A 17 -2.99 -9.37 -14.25
N ALA A 18 -2.43 -8.35 -14.90
CA ALA A 18 -2.10 -7.10 -14.22
C ALA A 18 -3.35 -6.41 -13.64
N GLU A 19 -4.50 -6.54 -14.30
CA GLU A 19 -5.77 -5.99 -13.85
C GLU A 19 -6.29 -6.68 -12.59
N ASP A 20 -6.16 -8.01 -12.49
CA ASP A 20 -6.54 -8.76 -11.29
C ASP A 20 -5.65 -8.37 -10.10
N VAL A 21 -4.34 -8.31 -10.32
CA VAL A 21 -3.38 -7.90 -9.29
C VAL A 21 -3.63 -6.47 -8.86
N TRP A 22 -3.83 -5.56 -9.81
CA TRP A 22 -4.13 -4.16 -9.52
C TRP A 22 -5.41 -4.01 -8.69
N SER A 23 -6.50 -4.64 -9.13
CA SER A 23 -7.80 -4.59 -8.44
C SER A 23 -7.71 -5.13 -7.01
N PHE A 24 -6.94 -6.20 -6.79
CA PHE A 24 -6.67 -6.71 -5.46
C PHE A 24 -5.86 -5.72 -4.61
N MET A 25 -4.79 -5.15 -5.16
CA MET A 25 -3.87 -4.27 -4.42
C MET A 25 -4.53 -2.96 -3.98
N ILE A 26 -5.38 -2.37 -4.81
CA ILE A 26 -5.99 -1.07 -4.50
C ILE A 26 -7.18 -1.19 -3.55
N ASP A 27 -7.81 -2.35 -3.41
CA ASP A 27 -8.87 -2.53 -2.44
C ASP A 27 -8.32 -2.41 -1.00
N ILE A 28 -8.79 -1.39 -0.27
CA ILE A 28 -8.39 -1.12 1.12
C ILE A 28 -8.61 -2.33 2.02
N ALA A 29 -9.65 -3.13 1.76
CA ALA A 29 -9.93 -4.35 2.53
C ALA A 29 -8.86 -5.44 2.32
N ASN A 30 -8.08 -5.36 1.23
CA ASN A 30 -7.00 -6.29 0.94
C ASN A 30 -5.62 -5.76 1.37
N MET A 31 -5.46 -4.47 1.64
CA MET A 31 -4.17 -3.88 2.05
C MET A 31 -3.50 -4.62 3.23
N PRO A 32 -4.22 -5.01 4.31
CA PRO A 32 -3.62 -5.76 5.41
C PRO A 32 -3.11 -7.17 5.02
N LYS A 33 -3.48 -7.69 3.85
CA LYS A 33 -3.07 -9.04 3.40
C LYS A 33 -1.69 -9.06 2.76
N TRP A 34 -1.22 -7.93 2.26
CA TRP A 34 0.06 -7.82 1.55
C TRP A 34 1.02 -6.80 2.18
N GLU A 35 0.53 -5.94 3.08
CA GLU A 35 1.33 -5.00 3.85
C GLU A 35 1.07 -5.15 5.36
N ASP A 36 1.97 -5.86 6.04
CA ASP A 36 1.85 -6.23 7.46
C ASP A 36 2.39 -5.14 8.41
N SER A 37 3.14 -4.15 7.89
CA SER A 37 3.72 -3.10 8.74
C SER A 37 2.72 -2.02 9.18
N HIS A 38 1.52 -1.99 8.59
CA HIS A 38 0.52 -0.96 8.88
C HIS A 38 -0.61 -1.50 9.76
N ALA A 39 -1.00 -0.74 10.79
CA ALA A 39 -2.09 -1.10 11.68
C ALA A 39 -3.47 -0.72 11.11
N GLU A 40 -3.57 0.42 10.45
CA GLU A 40 -4.84 0.93 9.88
C GLU A 40 -4.60 1.63 8.54
N TRP A 41 -5.59 1.52 7.65
CA TRP A 41 -5.64 2.18 6.35
C TRP A 41 -6.94 2.96 6.23
N LYS A 42 -6.83 4.23 5.83
CA LYS A 42 -7.98 5.08 5.56
C LYS A 42 -7.74 5.94 4.33
N GLN A 43 -8.59 5.78 3.31
CA GLN A 43 -8.64 6.75 2.22
C GLN A 43 -9.29 8.05 2.72
N THR A 44 -8.65 9.17 2.43
CA THR A 44 -9.07 10.50 2.87
C THR A 44 -9.65 11.34 1.75
N SER A 45 -9.32 11.02 0.49
CA SER A 45 -9.95 11.62 -0.69
C SER A 45 -11.28 10.95 -1.02
N ALA A 46 -12.22 11.71 -1.58
CA ALA A 46 -13.48 11.16 -2.09
C ALA A 46 -13.27 10.41 -3.43
N GLY A 47 -14.20 9.50 -3.74
CA GLY A 47 -14.24 8.78 -5.02
C GLY A 47 -13.40 7.50 -5.08
N PRO A 48 -13.39 6.82 -6.23
CA PRO A 48 -12.54 5.65 -6.47
C PRO A 48 -11.05 5.97 -6.36
N ILE A 49 -10.23 4.94 -6.21
CA ILE A 49 -8.77 5.09 -6.22
C ILE A 49 -8.31 5.38 -7.63
N ASP A 50 -7.68 6.55 -7.79
CA ASP A 50 -7.09 7.02 -9.04
C ASP A 50 -5.97 8.03 -8.71
N ARG A 51 -5.39 8.66 -9.72
CA ARG A 51 -4.37 9.68 -9.57
C ARG A 51 -4.86 10.81 -8.66
N GLY A 52 -4.12 11.05 -7.58
CA GLY A 52 -4.42 12.09 -6.59
C GLY A 52 -5.21 11.58 -5.39
N THR A 53 -5.56 10.29 -5.34
CA THR A 53 -6.08 9.67 -4.13
C THR A 53 -5.10 9.82 -2.98
N THR A 54 -5.60 10.22 -1.82
CA THR A 54 -4.83 10.37 -0.59
C THR A 54 -5.24 9.33 0.44
N PHE A 55 -4.24 8.81 1.15
CA PHE A 55 -4.43 7.86 2.25
C PHE A 55 -3.81 8.41 3.53
N GLN A 56 -4.37 7.99 4.65
CA GLN A 56 -3.77 8.08 5.97
C GLN A 56 -3.60 6.65 6.48
N SER A 57 -2.39 6.33 6.95
CA SER A 57 -2.09 5.05 7.57
C SER A 57 -1.30 5.23 8.86
N SER A 58 -1.39 4.25 9.74
CA SER A 58 -0.54 4.14 10.94
C SER A 58 0.40 2.95 10.76
N VAL A 59 1.69 3.16 11.00
CA VAL A 59 2.72 2.12 10.92
C VAL A 59 2.96 1.57 12.32
N ARG A 60 3.02 0.25 12.46
CA ARG A 60 3.52 -0.40 13.68
C ARG A 60 5.03 -0.33 13.65
N PHE A 61 5.62 0.54 14.45
CA PHE A 61 7.07 0.65 14.54
C PHE A 61 7.51 -0.02 15.84
N LEU A 62 8.27 -1.13 15.72
CA LEU A 62 8.71 -1.99 16.84
C LEU A 62 7.61 -2.81 17.52
N GLY A 63 6.54 -3.17 16.79
CA GLY A 63 5.45 -3.99 17.33
C GLY A 63 4.50 -3.25 18.28
N LEU A 64 4.66 -1.93 18.39
CA LEU A 64 3.75 -0.98 19.05
C LEU A 64 3.06 -0.10 18.01
#